data_AF-A0A2H3DKW2-F1
#
_entry.id   AF-A0A2H3DKW2-F1
#
_cell.length_a   1.000
_cell.length_b   1.000
_cell.length_c   1.000
_cell.angle_alpha   90.00
_cell.angle_beta   90.00
_cell.angle_gamma   90.00
#
_symmetry.space_group_name_H-M   'P 1'
#
loop_
_entity.id
_entity.type
_entity.pdbx_description
1 polymer ?
#
loop_
_entity_poly.entity_id
_entity_poly.type
_entity_poly.pdbx_seq_one_letter_code
_entity_poly.pdbx_strand_id
1 'polypeptide(L)'
;MPSSKNMLFFSALLLTAATASPLTARSTCNPNFEGASLTVSGYSGVPYGVVSWSANPATGAPVVASTSPSKFFFQQNGDPDVTYTIKTVANNNFAVELDGGGLVMDSVDWSGSNVNQTWKVECTTCATNISQQRGVVASGCIISSANTDTSGFCVRATRPGRQLDLAVCSQQFDFSV
;
A
#
# COMPACT_ATOMS: atom_id res chain seq x y z
N MET A 1 -61.39 -46.89 23.08
CA MET A 1 -60.68 -45.65 23.51
C MET A 1 -59.19 -45.86 23.28
N PRO A 2 -58.47 -44.83 22.81
CA PRO A 2 -57.31 -44.98 21.94
C PRO A 2 -56.01 -45.19 22.73
N SER A 3 -55.05 -45.91 22.15
CA SER A 3 -53.64 -45.84 22.56
C SER A 3 -52.78 -46.09 21.33
N SER A 4 -52.46 -45.02 20.61
CA SER A 4 -51.27 -44.17 20.77
C SER A 4 -50.15 -44.67 19.85
N LYS A 5 -50.08 -44.03 18.68
CA LYS A 5 -49.01 -44.16 17.68
C LYS A 5 -47.75 -43.49 18.24
N ASN A 6 -46.63 -44.22 18.34
CA ASN A 6 -45.31 -43.61 18.51
C ASN A 6 -44.35 -44.16 17.44
N MET A 7 -44.30 -43.48 16.29
CA MET A 7 -43.18 -43.60 15.35
C MET A 7 -42.11 -42.61 15.79
N LEU A 8 -40.98 -43.12 16.27
CA LEU A 8 -39.77 -42.34 16.53
C LEU A 8 -38.93 -42.30 15.25
N PHE A 9 -38.92 -41.15 14.56
CA PHE A 9 -37.96 -40.87 13.50
C PHE A 9 -36.68 -40.29 14.13
N PHE A 10 -35.61 -41.07 14.15
CA PHE A 10 -34.27 -40.58 14.47
C PHE A 10 -33.67 -39.94 13.21
N SER A 11 -33.69 -38.61 13.14
CA SER A 11 -32.99 -37.86 12.10
C SER A 11 -31.58 -37.54 12.60
N ALA A 12 -30.57 -38.24 12.07
CA ALA A 12 -29.17 -37.94 12.36
C ALA A 12 -28.72 -36.73 11.54
N LEU A 13 -28.56 -35.58 12.20
CA LEU A 13 -27.98 -34.38 11.61
C LEU A 13 -26.45 -34.55 11.56
N LEU A 14 -25.92 -34.94 10.41
CA LEU A 14 -24.47 -34.93 10.15
C LEU A 14 -24.04 -33.49 9.89
N LEU A 15 -23.58 -32.81 10.96
CA LEU A 15 -22.90 -31.52 10.83
C LEU A 15 -21.47 -31.76 10.34
N THR A 16 -21.26 -31.69 9.02
CA THR A 16 -19.92 -31.54 8.45
C THR A 16 -19.40 -30.16 8.83
N ALA A 17 -18.57 -30.10 9.87
CA ALA A 17 -17.79 -28.91 10.17
C ALA A 17 -16.83 -28.66 9.00
N ALA A 18 -17.15 -27.66 8.17
CA ALA A 18 -16.20 -27.13 7.20
C ALA A 18 -15.07 -26.48 8.01
N THR A 19 -13.96 -27.19 8.16
CA THR A 19 -12.73 -26.63 8.71
C THR A 19 -12.21 -25.62 7.70
N ALA A 20 -12.56 -24.34 7.88
CA ALA A 20 -11.88 -23.27 7.18
C ALA A 20 -10.40 -23.37 7.54
N SER A 21 -9.55 -23.68 6.56
CA SER A 21 -8.10 -23.66 6.75
C SER A 21 -7.72 -22.30 7.34
N PRO A 22 -6.86 -22.25 8.37
CA PRO A 22 -6.42 -20.97 8.92
C PRO A 22 -5.83 -20.15 7.78
N LEU A 23 -6.15 -18.85 7.74
CA LEU A 23 -5.43 -17.91 6.87
C LEU A 23 -3.94 -18.08 7.20
N THR A 24 -3.20 -18.79 6.36
CA THR A 24 -1.74 -18.77 6.38
C THR A 24 -1.35 -17.30 6.41
N ALA A 25 -0.67 -16.88 7.47
CA ALA A 25 -0.11 -15.54 7.55
C ALA A 25 0.70 -15.32 6.27
N ARG A 26 0.19 -14.48 5.37
CA ARG A 26 0.90 -14.17 4.12
C ARG A 26 2.22 -13.55 4.54
N SER A 27 3.34 -14.18 4.17
CA SER A 27 4.66 -13.58 4.38
C SER A 27 4.64 -12.22 3.71
N THR A 28 4.80 -11.16 4.48
CA THR A 28 5.03 -9.81 3.95
C THR A 28 6.53 -9.63 3.73
N CYS A 29 6.88 -8.69 2.85
CA CYS A 29 8.26 -8.32 2.57
C CYS A 29 8.42 -6.81 2.47
N ASN A 30 9.60 -6.30 2.81
CA ASN A 30 10.01 -4.91 2.59
C ASN A 30 10.97 -4.88 1.40
N PRO A 31 10.56 -4.35 0.24
CA PRO A 31 11.38 -4.34 -0.96
C PRO A 31 12.57 -3.37 -0.83
N ASN A 32 13.77 -3.80 -1.24
CA ASN A 32 14.88 -2.87 -1.44
C ASN A 32 14.78 -2.24 -2.83
N PHE A 33 14.37 -0.97 -2.87
CA PHE A 33 14.16 -0.17 -4.07
C PHE A 33 15.40 0.64 -4.51
N GLU A 34 16.54 0.50 -3.83
CA GLU A 34 17.72 1.31 -4.09
C GLU A 34 18.14 1.30 -5.56
N GLY A 35 18.41 2.49 -6.08
CA GLY A 35 18.84 2.69 -7.45
C GLY A 35 17.74 2.55 -8.53
N ALA A 36 16.48 2.32 -8.17
CA ALA A 36 15.38 2.19 -9.12
C ALA A 36 14.44 3.40 -9.11
N SER A 37 14.06 3.88 -10.29
CA SER A 37 12.96 4.83 -10.46
C SER A 37 11.65 4.07 -10.66
N LEU A 38 10.68 4.30 -9.78
CA LEU A 38 9.48 3.48 -9.68
C LEU A 38 8.23 4.27 -10.07
N THR A 39 7.32 3.59 -10.77
CA THR A 39 5.93 3.99 -10.89
C THR A 39 5.14 3.26 -9.82
N VAL A 40 4.35 4.01 -9.05
CA VAL A 40 3.41 3.47 -8.07
C VAL A 40 2.02 3.52 -8.67
N SER A 41 1.38 2.36 -8.76
CA SER A 41 0.06 2.20 -9.38
C SER A 41 -0.87 1.41 -8.48
N GLY A 42 -2.16 1.67 -8.54
CA GLY A 42 -3.14 0.87 -7.80
C GLY A 42 -3.03 -0.61 -8.19
N TYR A 43 -3.18 -1.50 -7.23
CA TYR A 43 -3.08 -2.94 -7.44
C TYR A 43 -4.04 -3.42 -8.55
N SER A 44 -3.55 -4.29 -9.43
CA SER A 44 -4.39 -4.89 -10.48
C SER A 44 -5.60 -5.64 -9.87
N GLY A 45 -6.83 -5.14 -10.08
CA GLY A 45 -8.06 -5.72 -9.53
C GLY A 45 -9.13 -4.73 -9.04
N VAL A 46 -8.86 -3.41 -9.05
CA VAL A 46 -9.83 -2.38 -8.65
C VAL A 46 -10.80 -1.96 -9.78
N PRO A 47 -12.07 -1.63 -9.45
CA PRO A 47 -13.14 -1.38 -10.43
C PRO A 47 -13.00 -0.08 -11.25
N TYR A 48 -12.12 0.84 -10.87
CA TYR A 48 -11.99 2.15 -11.51
C TYR A 48 -10.80 2.27 -12.48
N GLY A 49 -10.20 1.13 -12.86
CA GLY A 49 -8.94 1.12 -13.58
C GLY A 49 -7.76 1.45 -12.68
N VAL A 50 -6.56 1.04 -13.10
CA VAL A 50 -5.34 1.25 -12.34
C VAL A 50 -4.87 2.70 -12.53
N VAL A 51 -5.06 3.54 -11.50
CA VAL A 51 -4.48 4.88 -11.43
C VAL A 51 -3.10 4.84 -10.81
N SER A 52 -2.24 5.76 -11.22
CA SER A 52 -0.87 5.88 -10.72
C SER A 52 -0.64 7.17 -9.96
N TRP A 53 0.42 7.22 -9.17
CA TRP A 53 0.81 8.44 -8.48
C TRP A 53 1.42 9.42 -9.48
N SER A 54 1.07 10.69 -9.33
CA SER A 54 1.67 11.81 -10.05
C SER A 54 1.87 12.98 -9.13
N ALA A 55 2.94 13.72 -9.32
CA ALA A 55 3.29 14.86 -8.50
C ALA A 55 4.11 15.88 -9.31
N ASN A 56 3.92 17.16 -8.99
CA ASN A 56 4.74 18.27 -9.47
C ASN A 56 5.77 18.64 -8.38
N PRO A 57 7.08 18.77 -8.68
CA PRO A 57 8.10 19.16 -7.70
C PRO A 57 7.99 20.63 -7.26
N ALA A 58 6.99 20.95 -6.46
CA ALA A 58 6.80 22.26 -5.85
C ALA A 58 6.19 22.11 -4.45
N THR A 59 6.66 22.91 -3.49
CA THR A 59 6.15 22.88 -2.10
C THR A 59 4.64 23.11 -2.07
N GLY A 60 3.94 22.25 -1.34
CA GLY A 60 2.48 22.25 -1.20
C GLY A 60 1.73 21.68 -2.41
N ALA A 61 2.40 21.27 -3.49
CA ALA A 61 1.73 20.65 -4.62
C ALA A 61 1.17 19.27 -4.23
N PRO A 62 -0.09 18.95 -4.57
CA PRO A 62 -0.68 17.68 -4.18
C PRO A 62 -0.03 16.51 -4.94
N VAL A 63 0.14 15.38 -4.25
CA VAL A 63 0.34 14.09 -4.92
C VAL A 63 -1.04 13.58 -5.32
N VAL A 64 -1.25 13.32 -6.61
CA VAL A 64 -2.57 12.99 -7.16
C VAL A 64 -2.59 11.63 -7.84
N ALA A 65 -3.77 11.00 -7.85
CA ALA A 65 -4.03 9.83 -8.65
C ALA A 65 -4.19 10.27 -10.12
N SER A 66 -3.53 9.60 -11.05
CA SER A 66 -3.39 10.06 -12.43
C SER A 66 -3.29 8.89 -13.40
N THR A 67 -3.72 9.12 -14.64
CA THR A 67 -3.45 8.22 -15.78
C THR A 67 -2.09 8.50 -16.43
N SER A 68 -1.44 9.60 -16.06
CA SER A 68 -0.10 10.00 -16.49
C SER A 68 0.84 9.89 -15.28
N PRO A 69 1.50 8.74 -15.06
CA PRO A 69 2.32 8.49 -13.88
C PRO A 69 3.56 9.37 -13.82
N SER A 70 3.95 9.80 -12.62
CA SER A 70 5.30 10.26 -12.33
C SER A 70 6.19 9.07 -11.91
N LYS A 71 7.50 9.29 -11.92
CA LYS A 71 8.49 8.36 -11.34
C LYS A 71 8.94 8.87 -9.98
N PHE A 72 9.19 7.94 -9.06
CA PHE A 72 9.63 8.22 -7.69
C PHE A 72 10.85 7.37 -7.31
N PHE A 73 11.69 7.91 -6.43
CA PHE A 73 12.73 7.18 -5.72
C PHE A 73 12.26 6.89 -4.30
N PHE A 74 12.31 5.63 -3.90
CA PHE A 74 12.05 5.20 -2.53
C PHE A 74 13.41 5.01 -1.86
N GLN A 75 13.92 6.06 -1.21
CA GLN A 75 15.20 5.99 -0.52
C GLN A 75 14.97 5.37 0.86
N GLN A 76 15.59 4.21 1.11
CA GLN A 76 15.54 3.55 2.41
C GLN A 76 16.40 4.32 3.43
N ASN A 77 15.85 4.57 4.63
CA ASN A 77 16.52 5.33 5.69
C ASN A 77 16.66 4.56 7.01
N GLY A 78 16.16 3.32 7.10
CA GLY A 78 16.16 2.54 8.35
C GLY A 78 16.58 1.08 8.18
N ASP A 79 17.28 0.57 9.19
CA ASP A 79 17.66 -0.83 9.46
C ASP A 79 17.81 -0.98 10.99
N PRO A 80 17.05 -1.85 11.69
CA PRO A 80 16.16 -2.90 11.17
C PRO A 80 14.75 -2.43 10.77
N ASP A 81 14.31 -1.26 11.24
CA ASP A 81 12.98 -0.73 10.92
C ASP A 81 12.98 -0.04 9.55
N VAL A 82 12.71 -0.83 8.50
CA VAL A 82 12.76 -0.36 7.11
C VAL A 82 11.70 0.71 6.86
N THR A 83 12.17 1.93 6.61
CA THR A 83 11.36 3.10 6.25
C THR A 83 11.94 3.78 5.02
N TYR A 84 11.12 4.60 4.35
CA TYR A 84 11.46 5.25 3.09
C TYR A 84 11.13 6.74 3.10
N THR A 85 12.02 7.54 2.52
CA THR A 85 11.64 8.85 1.96
C THR A 85 11.30 8.68 0.49
N ILE A 86 10.12 9.14 0.09
CA ILE A 86 9.62 9.03 -1.28
C ILE A 86 9.91 10.35 -2.00
N LYS A 87 10.87 10.35 -2.92
CA LYS A 87 11.27 11.55 -3.67
C LYS A 87 10.78 11.47 -5.10
N THR A 88 10.48 12.60 -5.72
CA THR A 88 10.17 12.61 -7.16
C THR A 88 11.45 12.57 -7.99
N VAL A 89 11.45 11.81 -9.09
CA VAL A 89 12.59 11.76 -10.02
C VAL A 89 12.76 13.10 -10.76
N ALA A 90 11.68 13.85 -10.95
CA ALA A 90 11.74 15.14 -11.63
C ALA A 90 12.62 16.17 -10.90
N ASN A 91 12.68 16.09 -9.57
CA ASN A 91 13.57 16.89 -8.73
C ASN A 91 13.71 16.21 -7.36
N ASN A 92 14.89 15.68 -7.08
CA ASN A 92 15.17 14.94 -5.84
C ASN A 92 15.28 15.82 -4.59
N ASN A 93 15.13 17.14 -4.70
CA ASN A 93 15.00 18.05 -3.57
C ASN A 93 13.57 18.09 -3.01
N PHE A 94 12.61 17.38 -3.62
CA PHE A 94 11.24 17.28 -3.13
C PHE A 94 10.86 15.84 -2.74
N ALA A 95 10.25 15.68 -1.57
CA ALA A 95 9.70 14.45 -1.03
C ALA A 95 8.18 14.53 -0.83
N VAL A 96 7.55 13.37 -0.80
CA VAL A 96 6.16 13.22 -0.39
C VAL A 96 6.08 13.41 1.13
N GLU A 97 5.27 14.36 1.55
CA GLU A 97 4.97 14.69 2.92
C GLU A 97 3.47 14.51 3.20
N LEU A 98 3.16 14.04 4.41
CA LEU A 98 1.82 14.08 4.95
C LEU A 98 1.50 15.46 5.56
N ASP A 99 0.53 16.16 4.98
CA ASP A 99 0.04 17.45 5.49
C ASP A 99 -1.49 17.45 5.55
N GLY A 100 -2.05 17.73 6.73
CA GLY A 100 -3.50 17.79 6.94
C GLY A 100 -4.28 16.52 6.53
N GLY A 101 -3.63 15.36 6.50
CA GLY A 101 -4.21 14.08 6.04
C GLY A 101 -4.12 13.82 4.54
N GLY A 102 -3.64 14.78 3.76
CA GLY A 102 -3.36 14.66 2.33
C GLY A 102 -1.86 14.53 2.06
N LEU A 103 -1.52 13.90 0.94
CA LEU A 103 -0.13 13.81 0.49
C LEU A 103 0.20 15.03 -0.38
N VAL A 104 1.28 15.72 -0.03
CA VAL A 104 1.81 16.87 -0.75
C VAL A 104 3.29 16.66 -1.06
N MET A 105 3.85 17.46 -1.96
CA MET A 105 5.29 17.57 -2.14
C MET A 105 5.82 18.69 -1.24
N ASP A 106 6.93 18.45 -0.55
CA ASP A 106 7.69 19.48 0.14
C ASP A 106 9.20 19.24 0.01
N SER A 107 10.00 20.20 0.45
CA SER A 107 11.45 20.11 0.48
C SER A 107 11.88 18.91 1.31
N VAL A 108 12.82 18.11 0.78
CA VAL A 108 13.34 16.94 1.49
C VAL A 108 13.96 17.35 2.81
N ASP A 109 13.52 16.71 3.90
CA ASP A 109 14.25 16.75 5.15
C ASP A 109 15.43 15.77 5.13
N TRP A 110 16.60 16.28 4.77
CA TRP A 110 17.84 15.49 4.72
C TRP A 110 18.33 15.00 6.09
N SER A 111 17.83 15.58 7.18
CA SER A 111 18.16 15.12 8.53
C SER A 111 17.40 13.84 8.91
N GLY A 112 16.29 13.55 8.22
CA GLY A 112 15.42 12.41 8.52
C GLY A 112 14.60 12.57 9.82
N SER A 113 14.50 13.79 10.35
CA SER A 113 13.75 14.09 11.58
C SER A 113 12.24 14.28 11.34
N ASN A 114 11.85 14.61 10.11
CA ASN A 114 10.48 14.83 9.72
C ASN A 114 9.74 13.50 9.53
N VAL A 115 9.00 13.11 10.57
CA VAL A 115 8.18 11.90 10.59
C VAL A 115 7.09 11.89 9.50
N ASN A 116 6.65 13.06 9.03
CA ASN A 116 5.64 13.17 7.97
C ASN A 116 6.19 12.87 6.57
N GLN A 117 7.52 12.84 6.39
CA GLN A 117 8.20 12.41 5.16
C GLN A 117 8.72 10.96 5.24
N THR A 118 8.37 10.25 6.31
CA THR A 118 8.83 8.88 6.56
C THR A 118 7.68 7.90 6.33
N TRP A 119 7.91 6.94 5.43
CA TRP A 119 6.89 6.01 4.94
C TRP A 119 7.30 4.57 5.18
N LYS A 120 6.31 3.71 5.42
CA LYS A 120 6.50 2.25 5.49
C LYS A 120 5.86 1.62 4.26
N VAL A 121 6.54 0.64 3.68
CA VAL A 121 6.05 -0.13 2.54
C VAL A 121 6.15 -1.61 2.88
N GLU A 122 5.01 -2.28 2.89
CA GLU A 122 4.91 -3.73 3.11
C GLU A 122 4.18 -4.37 1.94
N CYS A 123 4.81 -5.34 1.30
CA CYS A 123 4.29 -5.98 0.09
C CYS A 123 4.00 -7.46 0.31
N THR A 124 3.10 -8.00 -0.53
CA THR A 124 2.87 -9.44 -0.60
C THR A 124 3.98 -10.13 -1.38
N THR A 125 4.50 -9.47 -2.42
CA THR A 125 5.62 -9.97 -3.21
C THR A 125 6.65 -8.87 -3.44
N CYS A 126 7.93 -9.24 -3.37
CA CYS A 126 9.07 -8.38 -3.63
C CYS A 126 10.07 -9.12 -4.51
N ALA A 127 10.50 -8.49 -5.59
CA ALA A 127 11.61 -8.96 -6.38
C ALA A 127 12.94 -8.63 -5.68
N THR A 128 13.99 -9.37 -6.05
CA THR A 128 15.38 -9.06 -5.68
C THR A 128 16.08 -8.37 -6.83
N ASN A 129 17.14 -7.58 -6.56
CA ASN A 129 17.91 -6.84 -7.58
C ASN A 129 17.03 -5.92 -8.45
N ILE A 130 16.10 -5.19 -7.83
CA ILE A 130 15.06 -4.39 -8.50
C ILE A 130 15.64 -3.43 -9.56
N SER A 131 16.79 -2.81 -9.29
CA SER A 131 17.46 -1.88 -10.21
C SER A 131 17.87 -2.48 -11.57
N GLN A 132 17.88 -3.80 -11.71
CA GLN A 132 18.23 -4.53 -12.93
C GLN A 132 17.02 -5.11 -13.66
N GLN A 133 15.81 -4.96 -13.11
CA GLN A 133 14.59 -5.57 -13.62
C GLN A 133 13.76 -4.61 -14.48
N ARG A 134 12.68 -5.15 -15.06
CA ARG A 134 11.66 -4.39 -15.81
C ARG A 134 10.28 -4.87 -15.41
N GLY A 135 9.29 -3.98 -15.44
CA GLY A 135 7.91 -4.31 -15.11
C GLY A 135 7.65 -4.30 -13.60
N VAL A 136 6.65 -5.06 -13.14
CA VAL A 136 6.24 -5.10 -11.73
C VAL A 136 7.30 -5.81 -10.89
N VAL A 137 7.84 -5.09 -9.91
CA VAL A 137 8.93 -5.54 -9.02
C VAL A 137 8.50 -5.69 -7.56
N ALA A 138 7.35 -5.12 -7.19
CA ALA A 138 6.69 -5.43 -5.92
C ALA A 138 5.17 -5.28 -6.08
N SER A 139 4.40 -6.14 -5.42
CA SER A 139 2.96 -6.21 -5.64
C SER A 139 2.17 -6.47 -4.35
N GLY A 140 0.92 -6.00 -4.34
CA GLY A 140 0.03 -6.09 -3.19
C GLY A 140 0.55 -5.27 -2.01
N CYS A 141 1.12 -4.10 -2.30
CA CYS A 141 1.83 -3.29 -1.32
C CYS A 141 0.93 -2.32 -0.59
N ILE A 142 1.10 -2.24 0.72
CA ILE A 142 0.50 -1.24 1.59
C ILE A 142 1.55 -0.15 1.83
N ILE A 143 1.16 1.10 1.63
CA ILE A 143 1.99 2.27 1.93
C ILE A 143 1.33 3.01 3.09
N SER A 144 2.03 3.15 4.21
CA SER A 144 1.55 3.84 5.41
C SER A 144 2.55 4.89 5.88
N SER A 145 2.07 5.89 6.62
CA SER A 145 2.97 6.82 7.28
C SER A 145 3.66 6.14 8.46
N ALA A 146 4.93 6.45 8.67
CA ALA A 146 5.63 6.06 9.89
C ALA A 146 5.23 6.95 11.10
N ASN A 147 4.51 8.05 10.88
CA ASN A 147 3.97 8.88 11.94
C ASN A 147 2.91 8.10 12.76
N THR A 148 3.21 7.93 14.04
CA THR A 148 2.39 7.20 15.02
C THR A 148 1.00 7.78 15.23
N ASP A 149 0.81 9.08 14.99
CA ASP A 149 -0.49 9.76 15.09
C ASP A 149 -1.48 9.28 14.02
N THR A 150 -0.96 8.64 12.97
CA THR A 150 -1.74 8.11 11.84
C THR A 150 -1.68 6.58 11.74
N SER A 151 -1.35 5.92 12.84
CA SER A 151 -1.32 4.45 12.92
C SER A 151 -2.64 3.83 12.45
N GLY A 152 -2.55 2.78 11.62
CA GLY A 152 -3.71 2.10 11.03
C GLY A 152 -4.31 2.79 9.80
N PHE A 153 -3.77 3.93 9.37
CA PHE A 153 -4.10 4.57 8.11
C PHE A 153 -3.02 4.31 7.04
N CYS A 154 -3.47 4.14 5.81
CA CYS A 154 -2.65 3.88 4.65
C CYS A 154 -3.03 4.81 3.51
N VAL A 155 -2.11 5.00 2.58
CA VAL A 155 -2.34 5.81 1.39
C VAL A 155 -3.47 5.22 0.57
N ARG A 156 -4.36 6.10 0.12
CA ARG A 156 -5.52 5.77 -0.69
C ARG A 156 -5.53 6.61 -1.96
N ALA A 157 -5.70 5.94 -3.09
CA ALA A 157 -5.98 6.56 -4.39
C ALA A 157 -7.44 6.30 -4.76
N THR A 158 -8.24 7.35 -4.91
CA THR A 158 -9.68 7.21 -5.17
C THR A 158 -10.01 7.24 -6.66
N ARG A 159 -9.72 8.36 -7.33
CA ARG A 159 -10.06 8.60 -8.75
C ARG A 159 -9.03 9.54 -9.37
N PRO A 160 -8.84 9.50 -10.70
CA PRO A 160 -7.95 10.44 -11.39
C PRO A 160 -8.21 11.91 -11.02
N GLY A 161 -7.15 12.68 -10.86
CA GLY A 161 -7.17 14.10 -10.48
C GLY A 161 -7.41 14.38 -8.99
N ARG A 162 -7.69 13.35 -8.17
CA ARG A 162 -7.83 13.53 -6.72
C ARG A 162 -6.49 13.40 -6.02
N GLN A 163 -6.27 14.28 -5.05
CA GLN A 163 -5.15 14.17 -4.11
C GLN A 163 -5.24 12.81 -3.38
N LEU A 164 -4.08 12.19 -3.17
CA LEU A 164 -3.93 11.02 -2.34
C LEU A 164 -4.06 11.43 -0.88
N ASP A 165 -4.78 10.63 -0.11
CA ASP A 165 -5.02 10.87 1.29
C ASP A 165 -4.75 9.62 2.11
N LEU A 166 -4.77 9.79 3.44
CA LEU A 166 -4.77 8.67 4.36
C LEU A 166 -6.20 8.19 4.64
N ALA A 167 -6.40 6.89 4.59
CA ALA A 167 -7.65 6.23 4.95
C ALA A 167 -7.37 4.88 5.63
N VAL A 168 -8.39 4.26 6.21
CA VAL A 168 -8.26 2.89 6.74
C VAL A 168 -7.71 1.98 5.63
N CYS A 169 -6.68 1.20 5.98
CA CYS A 169 -5.94 0.35 5.04
C CYS A 169 -6.87 -0.62 4.31
N SER A 170 -7.15 -0.30 3.06
CA SER A 170 -8.13 -1.00 2.20
C SER A 170 -7.69 -1.05 0.74
N GLN A 171 -6.54 -0.45 0.43
CA GLN A 171 -5.98 -0.39 -0.90
C GLN A 171 -4.57 -0.93 -0.90
N GLN A 172 -4.18 -1.44 -2.06
CA GLN A 172 -2.86 -1.98 -2.32
C GLN A 172 -2.30 -1.35 -3.60
N PHE A 173 -0.99 -1.40 -3.75
CA PHE A 173 -0.25 -0.82 -4.86
C PHE A 173 0.71 -1.84 -5.49
N ASP A 174 0.97 -1.63 -6.77
CA ASP A 174 2.02 -2.28 -7.54
C ASP A 174 3.12 -1.26 -7.84
N PHE A 175 4.37 -1.70 -7.68
CA PHE A 175 5.57 -0.94 -7.99
C PHE A 175 6.21 -1.48 -9.26
N SER A 176 6.48 -0.60 -10.22
CA SER A 176 7.08 -0.98 -11.50
C SER A 176 8.29 -0.11 -11.87
N VAL A 177 9.34 -0.73 -12.41
CA VAL A 177 10.51 -0.05 -12.98
C VAL A 177 10.20 0.39 -14.41
#